data_AF-A0AAD6Q8S9-F1
#
_entry.id   AF-A0AAD6Q8S9-F1
#
_cell.length_a   1.000
_cell.length_b   1.000
_cell.length_c   1.000
_cell.angle_alpha   90.00
_cell.angle_beta   90.00
_cell.angle_gamma   90.00
#
_symmetry.space_group_name_H-M   'P 1'
#
loop_
_entity.id
_entity.type
_entity.pdbx_description
1 polymer ?
#
loop_
_entity_poly.entity_id
_entity_poly.type
_entity_poly.pdbx_seq_one_letter_code
_entity_poly.pdbx_strand_id
1 'polypeptide(L)'
;MKFLEYTPLERMNEFLSHLNLGERTIRGYLEPYSCKHTGTDKKLSLSLENEMLDYLGKSSDTDSSSPAEFLLSRSRCRKTLIYLVLTLYRMYPDYDFSAVNAHQFFTEESWDSFKQIFDSYMFEASRVLANCFRFLDGYCDIMSSFIVLNTLSLISLIQ
;
A
#
# COMPACT_ATOMS: atom_id res chain seq x y z
N MET A 1 -3.65 -11.58 -6.73
CA MET A 1 -2.77 -10.54 -7.29
C MET A 1 -1.82 -11.14 -8.33
N LYS A 2 -1.53 -10.48 -9.45
CA LYS A 2 -0.51 -10.95 -10.41
C LYS A 2 0.64 -9.96 -10.42
N PHE A 3 1.85 -10.43 -10.10
CA PHE A 3 3.09 -9.66 -10.21
C PHE A 3 3.27 -9.18 -11.65
N LEU A 4 3.75 -7.95 -11.79
CA LEU A 4 4.03 -7.34 -13.08
C LEU A 4 5.53 -7.08 -13.17
N GLU A 5 6.16 -7.55 -14.25
CA GLU A 5 7.54 -7.20 -14.52
C GLU A 5 7.58 -5.78 -15.09
N TYR A 6 8.40 -4.91 -14.48
CA TYR A 6 8.54 -3.54 -14.91
C TYR A 6 9.97 -3.04 -14.68
N THR A 7 10.75 -3.06 -15.76
CA THR A 7 12.19 -2.77 -15.77
C THR A 7 12.59 -1.46 -15.11
N PRO A 8 11.85 -0.34 -15.22
CA PRO A 8 12.25 0.88 -14.51
C PRO A 8 12.20 0.77 -12.99
N LEU A 9 11.38 -0.12 -12.41
CA LEU A 9 11.37 -0.39 -10.97
C LEU A 9 12.57 -1.24 -10.53
N GLU A 10 13.12 -2.10 -11.40
CA GLU A 10 14.31 -2.89 -11.09
C GLU A 10 15.51 -2.00 -10.77
N ARG A 11 15.73 -0.95 -11.56
CA ARG A 11 16.78 0.04 -11.30
C ARG A 11 16.61 0.72 -9.94
N MET A 12 15.37 1.00 -9.54
CA MET A 12 15.08 1.59 -8.23
C MET A 12 15.35 0.58 -7.11
N ASN A 13 14.98 -0.69 -7.32
CA ASN A 13 15.20 -1.77 -6.35
C ASN A 13 16.69 -2.07 -6.15
N GLU A 14 17.48 -2.12 -7.22
CA GLU A 14 18.93 -2.27 -7.13
C GLU A 14 19.54 -1.16 -6.26
N PHE A 15 19.10 0.08 -6.47
CA PHE A 15 19.55 1.21 -5.68
C PHE A 15 19.14 1.08 -4.19
N LEU A 16 17.86 0.81 -3.93
CA LEU A 16 17.34 0.68 -2.57
C LEU A 16 17.87 -0.55 -1.82
N SER A 17 18.42 -1.55 -2.51
CA SER A 17 18.96 -2.77 -1.90
C SER A 17 20.31 -2.58 -1.20
N HIS A 18 21.09 -1.57 -1.61
CA HIS A 18 22.47 -1.36 -1.16
C HIS A 18 22.73 0.05 -0.61
N LEU A 19 21.68 0.76 -0.18
CA LEU A 19 21.80 2.13 0.27
C LEU A 19 22.42 2.23 1.67
N ASN A 20 23.74 2.34 1.71
CA ASN A 20 24.52 2.50 2.92
C ASN A 20 24.88 3.97 3.15
N LEU A 21 24.42 4.52 4.27
CA LEU A 21 24.63 5.90 4.71
C LEU A 21 25.73 6.01 5.78
N GLY A 22 26.63 5.01 5.85
CA GLY A 22 27.69 4.91 6.84
C GLY A 22 27.23 4.12 8.05
N GLU A 23 26.60 4.77 9.02
CA GLU A 23 26.13 4.12 10.26
C GLU A 23 24.75 3.47 10.13
N ARG A 24 24.05 3.73 9.03
CA ARG A 24 22.68 3.25 8.77
C ARG A 24 22.58 2.69 7.36
N THR A 25 21.82 1.61 7.21
CA THR A 25 21.50 1.04 5.89
C THR A 25 20.01 1.12 5.68
N ILE A 26 19.59 1.79 4.60
CA ILE A 26 18.20 1.83 4.16
C ILE A 26 18.00 0.65 3.21
N ARG A 27 16.91 -0.09 3.44
CA ARG A 27 16.46 -1.15 2.54
C ARG A 27 15.06 -0.82 2.09
N GLY A 28 14.88 -0.75 0.78
CA GLY A 28 13.59 -0.54 0.15
C GLY A 28 13.42 -1.49 -1.03
N TYR A 29 12.17 -1.79 -1.35
CA TYR A 29 11.83 -2.67 -2.44
C TYR A 29 10.41 -2.35 -2.94
N LEU A 30 10.27 -2.23 -4.25
CA LEU A 30 9.06 -1.82 -4.94
C LEU A 30 8.60 -2.95 -5.85
N GLU A 31 7.36 -3.39 -5.68
CA GLU A 31 6.76 -4.43 -6.49
C GLU A 31 5.39 -4.01 -7.02
N PRO A 32 5.18 -4.03 -8.34
CA PRO A 32 3.89 -3.71 -8.91
C PRO A 32 3.02 -4.98 -9.03
N TYR A 33 1.75 -4.85 -8.63
CA TYR A 33 0.77 -5.92 -8.70
C TYR A 33 -0.48 -5.49 -9.47
N SER A 34 -1.00 -6.38 -10.31
CA SER A 34 -2.34 -6.24 -10.89
C SER A 34 -3.39 -6.97 -10.07
N CYS A 35 -4.51 -6.29 -9.87
CA CYS A 35 -5.71 -6.81 -9.23
C CYS A 35 -6.55 -7.63 -10.22
N LYS A 36 -6.08 -8.82 -10.62
CA LYS A 36 -6.89 -9.78 -11.39
C LYS A 36 -7.66 -10.70 -10.44
N HIS A 37 -8.99 -10.63 -10.48
CA HIS A 37 -9.88 -11.53 -9.72
C HIS A 37 -10.02 -12.88 -10.41
N THR A 38 -9.05 -13.78 -10.25
CA THR A 38 -9.11 -15.14 -10.82
C THR A 38 -8.83 -16.20 -9.76
N GLY A 39 -9.60 -17.29 -9.78
CA GLY A 39 -9.37 -18.46 -8.93
C GLY A 39 -9.59 -18.20 -7.43
N THR A 40 -8.59 -18.53 -6.61
CA THR A 40 -8.60 -18.41 -5.14
C THR A 40 -8.78 -16.96 -4.68
N ASP A 41 -8.19 -16.00 -5.39
CA ASP A 41 -8.30 -14.56 -5.08
C ASP A 41 -9.75 -14.08 -5.12
N LYS A 42 -10.59 -14.64 -6.01
CA LYS A 42 -12.01 -14.29 -6.11
C LYS A 42 -12.82 -14.82 -4.92
N LYS A 43 -12.46 -15.99 -4.39
CA LYS A 43 -13.11 -16.56 -3.22
C LYS A 43 -12.72 -15.76 -1.97
N LEU A 44 -11.44 -15.45 -1.83
CA LEU A 44 -10.93 -14.65 -0.72
C LEU A 44 -11.49 -13.22 -0.75
N SER A 45 -11.57 -12.58 -1.92
CA SER A 45 -12.14 -11.23 -2.04
C SER A 45 -13.60 -11.18 -1.58
N LEU A 46 -14.41 -12.17 -1.97
CA LEU A 46 -15.81 -12.26 -1.55
C LEU A 46 -15.93 -12.56 -0.05
N SER A 47 -15.07 -13.42 0.49
CA SER A 47 -15.03 -13.71 1.93
C SER A 47 -14.74 -12.46 2.74
N LEU A 48 -13.70 -11.70 2.35
CA LEU A 48 -13.33 -10.45 3.00
C LEU A 48 -14.44 -9.39 2.88
N GLU A 49 -15.08 -9.27 1.72
CA GLU A 49 -16.18 -8.32 1.51
C GLU A 49 -17.37 -8.62 2.42
N ASN A 50 -17.74 -9.89 2.57
CA ASN A 50 -18.80 -10.32 3.47
C ASN A 50 -18.43 -10.06 4.94
N GLU A 51 -17.21 -10.39 5.35
CA GLU A 51 -16.72 -10.15 6.72
C GLU A 51 -16.80 -8.66 7.09
N MET A 52 -16.41 -7.77 6.18
CA MET A 52 -16.50 -6.31 6.38
C MET A 52 -17.94 -5.82 6.45
N LEU A 53 -18.84 -6.37 5.64
CA LEU A 53 -20.27 -6.04 5.65
C LEU A 53 -20.95 -6.52 6.94
N ASP A 54 -20.64 -7.73 7.39
CA ASP A 54 -21.13 -8.28 8.65
C ASP A 54 -20.66 -7.44 9.84
N TYR A 55 -19.43 -6.92 9.79
CA TYR A 55 -18.91 -6.04 10.84
C TYR A 55 -19.68 -4.72 10.92
N LEU A 56 -19.95 -4.10 9.76
CA LEU A 56 -20.75 -2.88 9.66
C LEU A 56 -22.21 -3.10 10.09
N GLY A 57 -22.78 -4.27 9.75
CA GLY A 57 -24.14 -4.63 10.15
C GLY A 57 -24.32 -4.87 11.65
N LYS A 58 -23.25 -5.23 12.37
CA LYS A 58 -23.25 -5.43 13.82
C LYS A 58 -23.01 -4.14 14.62
N SER A 59 -22.44 -3.11 14.00
CA SER A 59 -22.04 -1.90 14.72
C SER A 59 -23.13 -0.82 14.77
N SER A 60 -24.24 -0.98 14.02
CA SER A 60 -25.33 0.00 13.97
C SER A 60 -26.08 0.22 15.29
N ASP A 61 -25.85 -0.61 16.31
CA ASP A 61 -26.50 -0.51 17.62
C ASP A 61 -25.73 0.38 18.62
N THR A 62 -24.60 0.98 18.22
CA THR A 62 -23.78 1.83 19.11
C THR A 62 -23.48 3.18 18.44
N ASP A 63 -23.95 4.29 19.03
CA ASP A 63 -23.88 5.68 18.52
C ASP A 63 -22.46 6.29 18.36
N SER A 64 -21.40 5.48 18.34
CA SER A 64 -20.02 5.95 18.17
C SER A 64 -19.46 5.54 16.81
N SER A 65 -19.44 6.47 15.86
CA SER A 65 -18.81 6.26 14.56
C SER A 65 -17.29 6.14 14.72
N SER A 66 -16.78 4.91 14.69
CA SER A 66 -15.34 4.66 14.77
C SER A 66 -14.65 5.01 13.44
N PRO A 67 -13.36 5.42 13.43
CA PRO A 67 -12.60 5.63 12.20
C PRO A 67 -12.61 4.39 11.28
N ALA A 68 -12.71 3.20 11.88
CA ALA A 68 -12.89 1.93 11.18
C ALA A 68 -14.18 1.90 10.35
N GLU A 69 -15.32 2.27 10.93
CA GLU A 69 -16.60 2.30 10.22
C GLU A 69 -16.60 3.29 9.06
N PHE A 70 -15.88 4.40 9.18
CA PHE A 70 -15.78 5.38 8.10
C PHE A 70 -15.05 4.79 6.87
N LEU A 71 -13.93 4.08 7.08
CA LEU A 71 -13.21 3.39 6.00
C LEU A 71 -13.99 2.19 5.44
N LEU A 72 -14.70 1.46 6.30
CA LEU A 72 -15.49 0.28 5.93
C LEU A 72 -16.81 0.65 5.25
N SER A 73 -17.42 1.80 5.53
CA SER A 73 -18.70 2.21 4.94
C SER A 73 -18.55 2.57 3.44
N ARG A 74 -17.45 3.21 3.07
CA ARG A 74 -17.20 3.67 1.70
C ARG A 74 -16.81 2.49 0.79
N SER A 75 -17.68 2.16 -0.17
CA SER A 75 -17.48 1.04 -1.12
C SER A 75 -16.12 1.06 -1.85
N ARG A 76 -15.59 2.26 -2.17
CA ARG A 76 -14.26 2.39 -2.79
C ARG A 76 -13.13 1.96 -1.84
N CYS A 77 -13.18 2.37 -0.58
CA CYS A 77 -12.19 2.03 0.44
C CYS A 77 -12.23 0.53 0.76
N ARG A 78 -13.41 -0.10 0.78
CA ARG A 78 -13.55 -1.55 0.94
C ARG A 78 -12.82 -2.35 -0.14
N LYS A 79 -13.04 -2.02 -1.42
CA LYS A 79 -12.36 -2.70 -2.54
C LYS A 79 -10.85 -2.52 -2.46
N THR A 80 -10.37 -1.33 -2.13
CA THR A 80 -8.94 -1.06 -1.95
C THR A 80 -8.37 -1.89 -0.79
N LEU A 81 -9.05 -1.92 0.35
CA LEU A 81 -8.61 -2.69 1.51
C LEU A 81 -8.59 -4.20 1.24
N ILE A 82 -9.56 -4.73 0.49
CA ILE A 82 -9.54 -6.13 0.01
C ILE A 82 -8.29 -6.40 -0.84
N TYR A 83 -7.95 -5.50 -1.78
CA TYR A 83 -6.75 -5.69 -2.59
C TYR A 83 -5.45 -5.61 -1.78
N LEU A 84 -5.39 -4.74 -0.77
CA LEU A 84 -4.24 -4.66 0.12
C LEU A 84 -4.08 -5.94 0.94
N VAL A 85 -5.17 -6.45 1.54
CA VAL A 85 -5.15 -7.71 2.28
C VAL A 85 -4.74 -8.88 1.37
N LEU A 86 -5.26 -8.95 0.14
CA LEU A 86 -4.83 -9.95 -0.84
C LEU A 86 -3.35 -9.82 -1.23
N THR A 87 -2.79 -8.60 -1.19
CA THR A 87 -1.36 -8.37 -1.42
C THR A 87 -0.56 -8.86 -0.21
N LEU A 88 -1.02 -8.59 1.01
CA LEU A 88 -0.39 -9.07 2.23
C LEU A 88 -0.40 -10.60 2.34
N TYR A 89 -1.52 -11.27 2.04
CA TYR A 89 -1.58 -12.74 1.98
C TYR A 89 -0.61 -13.35 0.95
N ARG A 90 -0.21 -12.58 -0.06
CA ARG A 90 0.79 -13.02 -1.03
C ARG A 90 2.22 -12.83 -0.54
N MET A 91 2.47 -11.78 0.23
CA MET A 91 3.78 -11.52 0.84
C MET A 91 4.02 -12.40 2.07
N TYR A 92 2.98 -12.66 2.85
CA TYR A 92 3.02 -13.40 4.11
C TYR A 92 1.88 -14.44 4.13
N PRO A 93 2.01 -15.55 3.38
CA PRO A 93 0.94 -16.55 3.25
C PRO A 93 0.59 -17.25 4.57
N ASP A 94 1.52 -17.27 5.53
CA ASP A 94 1.34 -17.90 6.84
C ASP A 94 0.73 -16.96 7.89
N TYR A 95 0.50 -15.68 7.56
CA TYR A 95 -0.08 -14.70 8.48
C TYR A 95 -1.58 -14.53 8.22
N ASP A 96 -2.38 -14.59 9.28
CA ASP A 96 -3.83 -14.35 9.23
C ASP A 96 -4.13 -12.85 9.32
N PHE A 97 -4.48 -12.25 8.19
CA PHE A 97 -4.76 -10.82 8.07
C PHE A 97 -6.22 -10.45 8.27
N SER A 98 -7.12 -11.36 8.66
CA SER A 98 -8.59 -11.20 8.85
C SER A 98 -9.18 -9.79 8.59
N ALA A 99 -10.26 -9.69 7.79
CA ALA A 99 -10.76 -8.37 7.35
C ALA A 99 -11.11 -7.43 8.50
N VAL A 100 -11.49 -7.99 9.65
CA VAL A 100 -11.75 -7.24 10.88
C VAL A 100 -10.50 -6.52 11.43
N ASN A 101 -9.29 -7.03 11.26
CA ASN A 101 -8.07 -6.35 11.73
C ASN A 101 -7.41 -5.46 10.65
N ALA A 102 -7.71 -5.71 9.38
CA ALA A 102 -7.13 -4.97 8.26
C ALA A 102 -7.26 -3.44 8.39
N HIS A 103 -8.40 -2.94 8.85
CA HIS A 103 -8.61 -1.49 9.04
C HIS A 103 -7.70 -0.87 10.12
N GLN A 104 -7.15 -1.66 11.04
CA GLN A 104 -6.20 -1.20 12.05
C GLN A 104 -4.80 -1.04 11.49
N PHE A 105 -4.46 -1.83 10.47
CA PHE A 105 -3.15 -1.80 9.84
C PHE A 105 -3.03 -0.72 8.77
N PHE A 106 -4.14 -0.16 8.28
CA PHE A 106 -4.12 0.76 7.14
C PHE A 106 -4.60 2.16 7.49
N THR A 107 -3.81 3.16 7.10
CA THR A 107 -4.20 4.57 7.15
C THR A 107 -4.16 5.16 5.75
N GLU A 108 -5.21 5.90 5.38
CA GLU A 108 -5.26 6.66 4.13
C GLU A 108 -4.36 7.88 4.24
N GLU A 109 -3.42 8.01 3.31
CA GLU A 109 -2.46 9.11 3.26
C GLU A 109 -2.72 10.02 2.06
N SER A 110 -2.36 11.29 2.20
CA SER A 110 -2.29 12.20 1.05
C SER A 110 -0.92 12.11 0.37
N TRP A 111 -0.87 12.51 -0.90
CA TRP A 111 0.40 12.62 -1.61
C TRP A 111 1.37 13.59 -0.93
N ASP A 112 0.85 14.69 -0.39
CA ASP A 112 1.66 15.67 0.35
C ASP A 112 2.24 15.08 1.63
N SER A 113 1.45 14.30 2.39
CA SER A 113 1.91 13.59 3.59
C SER A 113 3.01 12.59 3.23
N PHE A 114 2.77 11.75 2.21
CA PHE A 114 3.76 10.81 1.70
C PHE A 114 5.05 11.51 1.28
N LYS A 115 4.95 12.62 0.54
CA LYS A 115 6.11 13.38 0.08
C LYS A 115 6.90 13.97 1.25
N GLN A 116 6.23 14.53 2.26
CA GLN A 116 6.89 15.04 3.46
C GLN A 116 7.62 13.94 4.23
N ILE A 117 6.98 12.78 4.41
CA ILE A 117 7.59 11.61 5.04
C ILE A 117 8.81 11.18 4.23
N PHE A 118 8.65 11.00 2.92
CA PHE A 118 9.72 10.58 2.03
C PHE A 118 10.90 11.56 2.11
N ASP A 119 10.65 12.86 1.95
CA ASP A 119 11.68 13.90 2.00
C ASP A 119 12.41 13.91 3.34
N SER A 120 11.70 13.69 4.45
CA SER A 120 12.28 13.67 5.80
C SER A 120 13.17 12.43 6.04
N TYR A 121 12.66 11.23 5.75
CA TYR A 121 13.37 9.98 6.04
C TYR A 121 14.42 9.62 4.99
N MET A 122 14.21 10.02 3.74
CA MET A 122 15.13 9.78 2.63
C MET A 122 16.03 11.00 2.37
N PHE A 123 16.07 12.00 3.24
CA PHE A 123 16.95 13.17 3.08
C PHE A 123 18.45 12.79 3.00
N GLU A 124 18.91 11.85 3.83
CA GLU A 124 20.31 11.43 3.81
C GLU A 124 20.62 10.58 2.57
N ALA A 125 19.70 9.70 2.20
CA ALA A 125 19.70 8.99 0.91
C ALA A 125 19.76 9.97 -0.27
N SER A 126 19.06 11.09 -0.16
CA SER A 126 18.99 12.11 -1.18
C SER A 126 20.24 12.95 -1.31
N ARG A 127 21.13 12.94 -0.29
CA ARG A 127 22.42 13.63 -0.33
C ARG A 127 23.54 12.78 -0.93
N VAL A 128 23.50 11.46 -0.73
CA VAL A 128 24.40 10.52 -1.42
C VAL A 128 24.12 10.53 -2.93
N LEU A 129 22.89 10.86 -3.31
CA LEU A 129 22.47 11.08 -4.69
C LEU A 129 22.31 12.58 -4.98
N ALA A 130 23.28 13.20 -5.65
CA ALA A 130 23.02 14.46 -6.40
C ALA A 130 21.86 14.34 -7.42
N ASN A 131 21.30 13.13 -7.60
CA ASN A 131 20.19 12.77 -8.47
C ASN A 131 18.89 12.39 -7.72
N CYS A 132 18.72 12.61 -6.42
CA CYS A 132 17.50 12.15 -5.73
C CYS A 132 16.23 12.91 -6.11
N PHE A 133 16.36 14.14 -6.65
CA PHE A 133 15.26 14.78 -7.39
C PHE A 133 14.76 13.86 -8.52
N ARG A 134 15.66 13.17 -9.24
CA ARG A 134 15.28 12.16 -10.25
C ARG A 134 14.69 10.89 -9.64
N PHE A 135 14.87 10.61 -8.35
CA PHE A 135 14.25 9.45 -7.71
C PHE A 135 12.78 9.72 -7.41
N LEU A 136 12.43 10.86 -6.81
CA LEU A 136 11.03 11.25 -6.62
C LEU A 136 10.36 11.57 -7.96
N ASP A 137 11.03 12.33 -8.85
CA ASP A 137 10.50 12.59 -10.19
C ASP A 137 10.39 11.29 -10.99
N GLY A 138 11.38 10.40 -10.91
CA GLY A 138 11.35 9.08 -11.53
C GLY A 138 10.28 8.17 -10.93
N TYR A 139 10.07 8.20 -9.62
CA TYR A 139 8.98 7.50 -8.94
C TYR A 139 7.63 8.06 -9.38
N CYS A 140 7.46 9.38 -9.43
CA CYS A 140 6.26 10.05 -9.94
C CYS A 140 6.00 9.70 -11.40
N ASP A 141 7.02 9.71 -12.25
CA ASP A 141 6.94 9.38 -13.68
C ASP A 141 6.59 7.91 -13.88
N ILE A 142 7.24 7.01 -13.13
CA ILE A 142 6.95 5.57 -13.14
C ILE A 142 5.51 5.33 -12.67
N MET A 143 5.12 5.91 -11.54
CA MET A 143 3.78 5.79 -10.99
C MET A 143 2.75 6.38 -11.94
N SER A 144 3.02 7.51 -12.60
CA SER A 144 2.15 8.12 -13.62
C SER A 144 2.02 7.28 -14.89
N SER A 145 3.10 6.63 -15.30
CA SER A 145 3.13 5.78 -16.49
C SER A 145 2.41 4.45 -16.28
N PHE A 146 2.37 3.98 -15.03
CA PHE A 146 1.83 2.67 -14.66
C PHE A 146 0.41 2.76 -14.07
N ILE A 147 0.09 3.88 -13.42
CA ILE A 147 -1.14 4.11 -12.68
C ILE A 147 -1.59 5.56 -12.90
N VAL A 148 -2.85 5.78 -13.27
CA VAL A 148 -3.40 7.15 -13.39
C VAL A 148 -3.38 7.79 -11.99
N LEU A 149 -2.40 8.66 -11.71
CA LEU A 149 -2.13 9.23 -10.38
C LEU A 149 -3.39 9.83 -9.72
N ASN A 150 -4.28 10.45 -10.51
CA ASN A 150 -5.52 11.07 -10.05
C ASN A 150 -6.58 10.07 -9.51
N THR A 151 -6.29 8.77 -9.49
CA THR A 151 -7.18 7.73 -8.95
C THR A 151 -6.55 6.93 -7.80
N LEU A 152 -5.34 7.30 -7.35
CA LEU A 152 -4.63 6.59 -6.30
C LEU A 152 -5.23 6.84 -4.91
N SER A 153 -5.35 5.77 -4.14
CA SER A 153 -5.38 5.84 -2.67
C SER A 153 -4.01 5.43 -2.18
N LEU A 154 -3.29 6.34 -1.52
CA LEU A 154 -2.05 6.02 -0.81
C LEU A 154 -2.44 5.45 0.55
N ILE A 155 -1.87 4.30 0.87
CA ILE A 155 -2.19 3.62 2.12
C ILE A 155 -0.89 3.16 2.75
N SER A 156 -0.68 3.56 4.00
CA SER A 156 0.44 3.12 4.83
C SER A 156 0.04 1.91 5.65
N LEU A 157 0.91 0.90 5.69
CA LEU A 157 0.81 -0.21 6.63
C LEU A 157 1.48 0.20 7.95
N ILE A 158 0.72 0.29 9.04
CA ILE A 158 1.23 0.60 10.38
C ILE A 158 1.45 -0.72 11.12
N GLN A 159 2.69 -1.00 11.49
CA GLN A 159 3.09 -2.18 12.28
C GLN A 159 3.90 -1.74 13.50
#